data_AF-A0A3R7C042-F1
#
_entry.id   AF-A0A3R7C042-F1
#
_cell.length_a   1.000
_cell.length_b   1.000
_cell.length_c   1.000
_cell.angle_alpha   90.00
_cell.angle_beta   90.00
_cell.angle_gamma   90.00
#
_symmetry.space_group_name_H-M   'P 1'
#
loop_
_entity.id
_entity.type
_entity.pdbx_description
1 polymer ?
#
loop_
_entity_poly.entity_id
_entity_poly.type
_entity_poly.pdbx_seq_one_letter_code
_entity_poly.pdbx_strand_id
1 'polypeptide(L)'
;MVFKLWSSLRPKVWPILVWIDCLLEWIFYKTTVKDKVILLDRYAYDHFVSWERHGWSNRLLRFLYLRFPKPDLAFVLDASPSTCLDRLRRRPEERSQLEENKEESILSLEHQRNRYLKLVDKLDLKLVNTEKYGLDESLNEVFSDLRKYYFEKDKITDEDKVLTLVSYPHFNPHVVEDLGFDFKWKSLDWDYIMDLAVKNNVELLLCNNLMIYYKNELPEDVIEKLERIRDICRNKQEKMSEALKLVHSAFEEKSIEYVIMKSLPPFEFTPVDADMLVKGKDFEEASKILKEMGVTTDLVDLYYTDPESEVLTKPSWNGRTIEEGPILRRRRKRRVKLGDNEVEVFVPSPEDEIVILSAHSLFQHQYTTLGELFYIMELMKNNNIDFRYIDSQTKGWNDSFRFLLSTLVQRYFLFYNEFCVIDGIKCVNINSKPVRIHPLRYGNSMRDIIDNVLIRIRYKRRRELPYNSNWGNILSYKEKK
;
A
#
# COMPACT_ATOMS: atom_id res chain seq x y z
N MET A 1 55.11 29.24 8.05
CA MET A 1 54.51 29.29 9.40
C MET A 1 53.03 28.91 9.38
N VAL A 2 52.20 29.51 8.51
CA VAL A 2 50.76 29.21 8.36
C VAL A 2 50.45 27.72 8.14
N PHE A 3 51.22 27.02 7.28
CA PHE A 3 51.00 25.60 7.00
C PHE A 3 51.21 24.69 8.22
N LYS A 4 52.23 24.96 9.04
CA LYS A 4 52.50 24.22 10.29
C LYS A 4 51.44 24.47 11.36
N LEU A 5 50.94 25.71 11.43
CA LEU A 5 49.84 26.06 12.33
C LEU A 5 48.54 25.34 11.89
N TRP A 6 48.24 25.36 10.59
CA TRP A 6 47.10 24.66 10.03
C TRP A 6 47.17 23.15 10.23
N SER A 7 48.32 22.50 10.02
CA SER A 7 48.48 21.06 10.24
C SER A 7 48.25 20.65 11.69
N SER A 8 48.57 21.53 12.66
CA SER A 8 48.33 21.28 14.09
C SER A 8 46.87 21.55 14.51
N LEU A 9 46.23 22.55 13.91
CA LEU A 9 44.84 22.92 14.22
C LEU A 9 43.80 22.05 13.49
N ARG A 10 44.13 21.55 12.29
CA ARG A 10 43.20 20.79 11.44
C ARG A 10 42.53 19.62 12.18
N PRO A 11 43.23 18.74 12.92
CA PRO A 11 42.58 17.65 13.67
C PRO A 11 41.58 18.11 14.75
N LYS A 12 41.72 19.35 15.25
CA LYS A 12 40.86 19.90 16.31
C LYS A 12 39.65 20.65 15.74
N VAL A 13 39.87 21.40 14.64
CA VAL A 13 38.85 22.28 14.06
C VAL A 13 37.98 21.54 13.04
N TRP A 14 38.58 20.68 12.21
CA TRP A 14 37.87 20.03 11.11
C TRP A 14 36.68 19.18 11.57
N PRO A 15 36.78 18.32 12.59
CA PRO A 15 35.63 17.56 13.07
C PRO A 15 34.47 18.42 13.58
N ILE A 16 34.76 19.61 14.12
CA ILE A 16 33.73 20.56 14.57
C ILE A 16 33.01 21.18 13.37
N LEU A 17 33.75 21.56 12.33
CA LEU A 17 33.15 22.09 11.10
C LEU A 17 32.26 21.07 10.42
N VAL A 18 32.69 19.81 10.33
CA VAL A 18 31.85 18.71 9.80
C VAL A 18 30.61 18.49 10.67
N TRP A 19 30.74 18.57 11.99
CA TRP A 19 29.59 18.49 12.89
C TRP A 19 28.58 19.62 12.65
N ILE A 20 29.06 20.86 12.46
CA ILE A 20 28.20 22.01 12.13
C ILE A 20 27.50 21.80 10.79
N ASP A 21 28.23 21.31 9.78
CA ASP A 21 27.69 21.03 8.45
C ASP A 21 26.55 20.00 8.51
N CYS A 22 26.78 18.85 9.17
CA CYS A 22 25.74 17.85 9.42
C CYS A 22 24.55 18.44 10.18
N LEU A 23 24.79 19.32 11.16
CA LEU A 23 23.70 19.95 11.93
C LEU A 23 22.85 20.87 11.04
N LEU A 24 23.48 21.67 10.19
CA LEU A 24 22.79 22.53 9.24
C LEU A 24 21.98 21.71 8.23
N GLU A 25 22.54 20.61 7.74
CA GLU A 25 21.83 19.66 6.88
C GLU A 25 20.60 19.07 7.59
N TRP A 26 20.75 18.63 8.84
CA TRP A 26 19.61 18.13 9.64
C TRP A 26 18.53 19.20 9.85
N ILE A 27 18.93 20.44 10.17
CA ILE A 27 18.00 21.58 10.32
C ILE A 27 17.26 21.83 9.01
N PHE A 28 17.97 21.80 7.88
CA PHE A 28 17.37 21.93 6.55
C PHE A 28 16.32 20.84 6.34
N TYR A 29 16.67 19.57 6.50
CA TYR A 29 15.72 18.46 6.37
C TYR A 29 14.48 18.61 7.26
N LYS A 30 14.67 18.99 8.53
CA LYS A 30 13.54 19.14 9.47
C LYS A 30 12.62 20.31 9.10
N THR A 31 13.14 21.35 8.47
CA THR A 31 12.41 22.59 8.20
C THR A 31 11.78 22.63 6.81
N THR A 32 12.47 22.12 5.79
CA THR A 32 12.07 22.21 4.38
C THR A 32 11.46 20.91 3.84
N VAL A 33 11.86 19.77 4.40
CA VAL A 33 11.43 18.43 3.95
C VAL A 33 10.40 17.85 4.93
N LYS A 34 9.41 18.67 5.29
CA LYS A 34 8.27 18.22 6.10
C LYS A 34 7.44 17.27 5.23
N ASP A 35 7.11 16.10 5.76
CA ASP A 35 6.27 15.08 5.10
C ASP A 35 6.97 14.20 4.06
N LYS A 36 8.30 14.10 4.08
CA LYS A 36 8.99 13.04 3.32
C LYS A 36 9.78 12.15 4.25
N VAL A 37 9.97 10.92 3.79
CA VAL A 37 10.95 10.00 4.38
C VAL A 37 12.31 10.33 3.80
N ILE A 38 13.29 10.49 4.69
CA ILE A 38 14.68 10.75 4.30
C ILE A 38 15.48 9.54 4.71
N LEU A 39 15.99 8.82 3.71
CA LEU A 39 16.92 7.73 3.90
C LEU A 39 18.34 8.29 3.74
N LEU A 40 19.16 8.13 4.78
CA LEU A 40 20.56 8.53 4.75
C LEU A 40 21.41 7.27 4.76
N ASP A 41 22.12 7.00 3.66
CA ASP A 41 23.19 6.00 3.64
C ASP A 41 24.38 6.59 4.39
N ARG A 42 24.44 6.26 5.68
CA ARG A 42 25.29 6.84 6.73
C ARG A 42 24.77 8.16 7.28
N TYR A 43 25.07 8.39 8.55
CA TYR A 43 24.67 9.57 9.30
C TYR A 43 25.88 10.22 9.96
N ALA A 44 25.69 11.30 10.73
CA ALA A 44 26.76 12.02 11.44
C ALA A 44 27.67 11.08 12.28
N TYR A 45 27.14 9.94 12.72
CA TYR A 45 27.89 8.94 13.48
C TYR A 45 29.04 8.28 12.69
N ASP A 46 28.98 8.16 11.36
CA ASP A 46 30.08 7.61 10.55
C ASP A 46 31.32 8.50 10.58
N HIS A 47 31.11 9.82 10.54
CA HIS A 47 32.19 10.79 10.76
C HIS A 47 32.80 10.63 12.15
N PHE A 48 31.97 10.46 13.18
CA PHE A 48 32.47 10.24 14.54
C PHE A 48 33.35 8.98 14.66
N VAL A 49 32.91 7.85 14.10
CA VAL A 49 33.71 6.61 14.04
C VAL A 49 35.04 6.85 13.32
N SER A 50 35.01 7.62 12.23
CA SER A 50 36.20 8.00 11.47
C SER A 50 37.16 8.86 12.29
N TRP A 51 36.66 9.83 13.07
CA TRP A 51 37.49 10.67 13.93
C TRP A 51 38.12 9.89 15.08
N GLU A 52 37.41 8.92 15.66
CA GLU A 52 37.98 8.00 16.64
C GLU A 52 39.05 7.10 16.04
N ARG A 53 38.92 6.69 14.76
CA ARG A 53 39.95 5.93 14.06
C ARG A 53 41.25 6.72 13.88
N HIS A 54 41.16 8.01 13.55
CA HIS A 54 42.33 8.87 13.32
C HIS A 54 42.93 9.45 14.62
N GLY A 55 42.35 9.16 15.79
CA GLY A 55 42.79 9.73 17.06
C GLY A 55 42.46 11.23 17.20
N TRP A 56 41.53 11.75 16.39
CA TRP A 56 41.13 13.17 16.43
C TRP A 56 40.00 13.44 17.44
N SER A 57 39.33 12.37 17.88
CA SER A 57 38.26 12.47 18.89
C SER A 57 38.80 12.89 20.26
N ASN A 58 38.10 13.83 20.90
CA ASN A 58 38.35 14.28 22.27
C ASN A 58 37.02 14.31 23.05
N ARG A 59 37.06 14.66 24.35
CA ARG A 59 35.86 14.68 25.20
C ARG A 59 34.75 15.58 24.65
N LEU A 60 35.10 16.73 24.08
CA LEU A 60 34.13 17.65 23.49
C LEU A 60 33.50 17.06 22.22
N LEU A 61 34.30 16.53 21.29
CA LEU A 61 33.76 15.92 20.06
C LEU A 61 32.87 14.72 20.37
N ARG A 62 33.29 13.87 21.30
CA ARG A 62 32.46 12.75 21.76
C ARG A 62 31.15 13.24 22.37
N PHE A 63 31.16 14.32 23.16
CA PHE A 63 29.94 14.93 23.67
C PHE A 63 29.04 15.44 22.53
N LEU A 64 29.60 16.19 21.58
CA LEU A 64 28.88 16.79 20.46
C LEU A 64 28.20 15.72 19.57
N TYR A 65 28.92 14.67 19.17
CA TYR A 65 28.37 13.63 18.31
C TYR A 65 27.42 12.69 19.04
N LEU A 66 27.66 12.34 20.31
CA LEU A 66 26.73 11.51 21.09
C LEU A 66 25.45 12.26 21.49
N ARG A 67 25.45 13.60 21.41
CA ARG A 67 24.27 14.46 21.62
C ARG A 67 23.72 15.04 20.32
N PHE A 68 24.21 14.60 19.17
CA PHE A 68 23.68 15.01 17.87
C PHE A 68 22.20 14.59 17.75
N PRO A 69 21.35 15.35 17.05
CA PRO A 69 19.95 14.96 16.84
C PRO A 69 19.83 13.53 16.30
N LYS A 70 19.12 12.67 17.03
CA LYS A 70 18.91 11.29 16.60
C LYS A 70 17.96 11.25 15.40
N PRO A 71 18.21 10.36 14.42
CA PRO A 71 17.20 10.07 13.41
C PRO A 71 15.99 9.36 14.06
N ASP A 72 14.86 9.41 13.36
CA ASP A 72 13.63 8.74 13.76
C ASP A 72 13.81 7.22 13.90
N LEU A 73 14.61 6.63 13.01
CA LEU A 73 15.08 5.24 13.04
C LEU A 73 16.54 5.20 12.60
N ALA A 74 17.33 4.33 13.23
CA ALA A 74 18.72 4.09 12.85
C ALA A 74 19.06 2.60 12.97
N PHE A 75 19.73 2.09 11.95
CA PHE A 75 20.18 0.72 11.84
C PHE A 75 21.69 0.69 11.68
N VAL A 76 22.34 -0.22 12.39
CA VAL A 76 23.73 -0.63 12.14
C VAL A 76 23.68 -1.99 11.47
N LEU A 77 24.04 -2.02 10.19
CA LEU A 77 24.12 -3.26 9.40
C LEU A 77 25.44 -3.94 9.72
N ASP A 78 25.40 -4.99 10.54
CA ASP A 78 26.59 -5.68 11.03
C ASP A 78 26.98 -6.86 10.12
N ALA A 79 28.28 -6.99 9.92
CA ALA A 79 28.91 -8.16 9.33
C ALA A 79 30.34 -8.30 9.88
N SER A 80 30.83 -9.53 9.94
CA SER A 80 32.20 -9.81 10.33
C SER A 80 33.16 -9.21 9.30
N PRO A 81 34.35 -8.79 9.75
CA PRO A 81 35.42 -8.31 8.87
C PRO A 81 35.71 -9.23 7.67
N SER A 82 35.69 -10.55 7.89
CA SER A 82 35.87 -11.55 6.84
C SER A 82 34.79 -11.48 5.77
N THR A 83 33.52 -11.45 6.19
CA THR A 83 32.38 -11.38 5.26
C THR A 83 32.42 -10.07 4.47
N CYS A 84 32.71 -8.95 5.13
CA CYS A 84 32.89 -7.66 4.45
C CYS A 84 34.00 -7.73 3.40
N LEU A 85 35.16 -8.30 3.74
CA LEU A 85 36.29 -8.42 2.81
C LEU A 85 35.96 -9.33 1.62
N ASP A 86 35.26 -10.45 1.86
CA ASP A 86 34.83 -11.35 0.79
C ASP A 86 33.80 -10.70 -0.14
N ARG A 87 32.90 -9.86 0.40
CA ARG A 87 31.96 -9.05 -0.41
C ARG A 87 32.71 -8.00 -1.26
N LEU A 88 33.71 -7.32 -0.68
CA LEU A 88 34.54 -6.34 -1.40
C LEU A 88 35.34 -7.00 -2.53
N ARG A 89 35.88 -8.21 -2.33
CA ARG A 89 36.62 -8.96 -3.36
C ARG A 89 35.79 -9.31 -4.59
N ARG A 90 34.47 -9.38 -4.46
CA ARG A 90 33.55 -9.62 -5.59
C ARG A 90 33.37 -8.38 -6.47
N ARG A 91 33.88 -7.22 -6.05
CA ARG A 91 33.86 -5.95 -6.80
C ARG A 91 35.19 -5.78 -7.55
N PRO A 92 35.22 -5.95 -8.88
CA PRO A 92 36.46 -5.95 -9.66
C PRO A 92 37.32 -4.69 -9.48
N GLU A 93 36.67 -3.53 -9.31
CA GLU A 93 37.27 -2.21 -9.18
C GLU A 93 38.03 -1.97 -7.85
N GLU A 94 37.69 -2.69 -6.78
CA GLU A 94 38.25 -2.50 -5.43
C GLU A 94 39.29 -3.57 -5.06
N ARG A 95 39.53 -4.53 -5.95
CA ARG A 95 40.29 -5.76 -5.67
C ARG A 95 41.79 -5.53 -5.46
N SER A 96 42.40 -4.59 -6.18
CA SER A 96 43.86 -4.40 -6.19
C SER A 96 44.44 -3.86 -4.88
N GLN A 97 43.69 -3.04 -4.13
CA GLN A 97 44.18 -2.42 -2.89
C GLN A 97 44.03 -3.32 -1.64
N LEU A 98 43.10 -4.29 -1.68
CA LEU A 98 42.75 -5.12 -0.52
C LEU A 98 43.51 -6.45 -0.47
N GLU A 99 44.08 -6.90 -1.60
CA GLU A 99 44.84 -8.15 -1.67
C GLU A 99 46.25 -8.02 -1.08
N GLU A 100 46.84 -6.82 -1.06
CA GLU A 100 48.23 -6.60 -0.60
C GLU A 100 48.42 -6.78 0.92
N ASN A 101 47.38 -6.59 1.74
CA ASN A 101 47.47 -6.86 3.19
C ASN A 101 46.13 -7.28 3.81
N LYS A 102 45.76 -8.56 3.61
CA LYS A 102 44.51 -9.16 4.11
C LYS A 102 44.35 -9.01 5.62
N GLU A 103 45.42 -9.27 6.39
CA GLU A 103 45.37 -9.26 7.86
C GLU A 103 45.18 -7.85 8.41
N GLU A 104 45.91 -6.86 7.88
CA GLU A 104 45.74 -5.46 8.26
C GLU A 104 44.32 -4.97 7.91
N SER A 105 43.78 -5.39 6.77
CA SER A 105 42.41 -5.07 6.37
C SER A 105 41.37 -5.62 7.34
N ILE A 106 41.52 -6.88 7.75
CA ILE A 106 40.65 -7.52 8.75
C ILE A 106 40.72 -6.79 10.09
N LEU A 107 41.92 -6.53 10.59
CA LEU A 107 42.11 -5.80 11.85
C LEU A 107 41.49 -4.40 11.77
N SER A 108 41.69 -3.67 10.68
CA SER A 108 41.11 -2.35 10.46
C SER A 108 39.57 -2.38 10.50
N LEU A 109 38.96 -3.35 9.79
CA LEU A 109 37.52 -3.56 9.79
C LEU A 109 36.98 -3.98 11.16
N GLU A 110 37.72 -4.81 11.91
CA GLU A 110 37.36 -5.22 13.27
C GLU A 110 37.32 -4.02 14.22
N HIS A 111 38.34 -3.15 14.16
CA HIS A 111 38.35 -1.91 14.94
C HIS A 111 37.19 -0.98 14.55
N GLN A 112 36.83 -0.91 13.27
CA GLN A 112 35.69 -0.10 12.82
C GLN A 112 34.36 -0.67 13.32
N ARG A 113 34.14 -1.98 13.16
CA ARG A 113 32.98 -2.71 13.68
C ARG A 113 32.81 -2.51 15.18
N ASN A 114 33.87 -2.68 15.95
CA ASN A 114 33.85 -2.49 17.42
C ASN A 114 33.48 -1.06 17.84
N ARG A 115 33.76 -0.04 17.02
CA ARG A 115 33.31 1.34 17.29
C ARG A 115 31.83 1.51 17.03
N TYR A 116 31.31 0.91 15.95
CA TYR A 116 29.88 0.90 15.65
C TYR A 116 29.06 0.14 16.71
N LEU A 117 29.53 -1.03 17.16
CA LEU A 117 28.87 -1.78 18.24
C LEU A 117 28.81 -0.97 19.54
N LYS A 118 29.88 -0.23 19.88
CA LYS A 118 29.84 0.71 21.02
C LYS A 118 28.84 1.86 20.85
N LEU A 119 28.49 2.24 19.63
CA LEU A 119 27.45 3.25 19.37
C LEU A 119 26.05 2.67 19.49
N VAL A 120 25.86 1.41 19.06
CA VAL A 120 24.62 0.66 19.26
C VAL A 120 24.24 0.68 20.74
N ASP A 121 25.14 0.27 21.62
CA ASP A 121 24.88 0.25 23.07
C ASP A 121 24.62 1.65 23.66
N LYS A 122 25.38 2.66 23.22
CA LYS A 122 25.31 4.02 23.80
C LYS A 122 24.10 4.82 23.35
N LEU A 123 23.67 4.60 22.11
CA LEU A 123 22.62 5.39 21.48
C LEU A 123 21.32 4.60 21.35
N ASP A 124 21.31 3.33 21.76
CA ASP A 124 20.19 2.40 21.62
C ASP A 124 19.79 2.27 20.14
N LEU A 125 20.78 2.00 19.28
CA LEU A 125 20.56 1.81 17.85
C LEU A 125 20.15 0.36 17.59
N LYS A 126 19.42 0.11 16.50
CA LYS A 126 19.07 -1.25 16.11
C LYS A 126 20.23 -1.90 15.36
N LEU A 127 20.60 -3.11 15.76
CA LEU A 127 21.68 -3.88 15.14
C LEU A 127 21.07 -4.97 14.27
N VAL A 128 21.29 -4.91 12.96
CA VAL A 128 20.78 -5.90 11.99
C VAL A 128 21.94 -6.78 11.56
N ASN A 129 21.85 -8.08 11.81
CA ASN A 129 22.92 -9.01 11.43
C ASN A 129 22.76 -9.43 9.96
N THR A 130 23.65 -8.91 9.11
CA THR A 130 23.62 -9.19 7.66
C THR A 130 24.44 -10.42 7.25
N GLU A 131 25.01 -11.17 8.19
CA GLU A 131 25.75 -12.40 7.89
C GLU A 131 24.89 -13.65 7.95
N LYS A 132 24.02 -13.71 8.96
CA LYS A 132 23.24 -14.90 9.29
C LYS A 132 22.16 -15.19 8.26
N TYR A 133 21.69 -14.16 7.59
CA TYR A 133 20.54 -14.24 6.71
C TYR A 133 20.86 -13.72 5.31
N GLY A 134 20.02 -14.10 4.34
CA GLY A 134 20.05 -13.50 3.01
C GLY A 134 19.72 -12.00 3.08
N LEU A 135 19.81 -11.36 1.91
CA LEU A 135 19.47 -9.95 1.76
C LEU A 135 18.00 -9.71 2.15
N ASP A 136 17.11 -10.62 1.76
CA ASP A 136 15.67 -10.48 1.95
C ASP A 136 15.29 -10.50 3.43
N GLU A 137 15.87 -11.39 4.22
CA GLU A 137 15.62 -11.44 5.67
C GLU A 137 16.17 -10.21 6.39
N SER A 138 17.37 -9.76 6.02
CA SER A 138 17.96 -8.53 6.59
C SER A 138 17.09 -7.31 6.28
N LEU A 139 16.55 -7.24 5.06
CA LEU A 139 15.59 -6.21 4.67
C LEU A 139 14.28 -6.35 5.43
N ASN A 140 13.75 -7.57 5.61
CA ASN A 140 12.52 -7.81 6.36
C ASN A 140 12.63 -7.34 7.81
N GLU A 141 13.78 -7.51 8.46
CA GLU A 141 14.05 -6.98 9.80
C GLU A 141 13.96 -5.44 9.82
N VAL A 142 14.65 -4.77 8.90
CA VAL A 142 14.60 -3.30 8.74
C VAL A 142 13.17 -2.82 8.47
N PHE A 143 12.44 -3.51 7.59
CA PHE A 143 11.07 -3.14 7.24
C PHE A 143 10.07 -3.40 8.35
N SER A 144 10.26 -4.45 9.15
CA SER A 144 9.43 -4.70 10.35
C SER A 144 9.55 -3.54 11.34
N ASP A 145 10.76 -3.07 11.58
CA ASP A 145 11.01 -1.93 12.45
C ASP A 145 10.45 -0.61 11.88
N LEU A 146 10.56 -0.43 10.56
CA LEU A 146 9.98 0.70 9.86
C LEU A 146 8.45 0.69 9.97
N ARG A 147 7.81 -0.46 9.78
CA ARG A 147 6.35 -0.64 9.97
C ARG A 147 5.92 -0.25 11.37
N LYS A 148 6.55 -0.85 12.38
CA LYS A 148 6.25 -0.60 13.78
C LYS A 148 6.32 0.90 14.09
N TYR A 149 7.38 1.54 13.62
CA TYR A 149 7.53 2.98 13.74
C TYR A 149 6.40 3.78 13.10
N TYR A 150 5.91 3.41 11.91
CA TYR A 150 4.78 4.10 11.29
C TYR A 150 3.49 3.95 12.08
N PHE A 151 3.18 2.73 12.52
CA PHE A 151 2.01 2.47 13.34
C PHE A 151 2.03 3.28 14.64
N GLU A 152 3.19 3.40 15.28
CA GLU A 152 3.38 4.16 16.52
C GLU A 152 3.38 5.69 16.29
N LYS A 153 4.13 6.18 15.28
CA LYS A 153 4.29 7.62 15.00
C LYS A 153 2.97 8.27 14.60
N ASP A 154 2.21 7.62 13.73
CA ASP A 154 0.95 8.17 13.22
C ASP A 154 -0.21 7.97 14.20
N LYS A 155 0.05 7.35 15.37
CA LYS A 155 -0.95 7.04 16.39
C LYS A 155 -2.14 6.29 15.79
N ILE A 156 -1.84 5.32 14.92
CA ILE A 156 -2.85 4.43 14.35
C ILE A 156 -3.48 3.67 15.52
N THR A 157 -4.81 3.70 15.61
CA THR A 157 -5.51 3.03 16.72
C THR A 157 -5.44 1.52 16.55
N ASP A 158 -5.67 0.78 17.63
CA ASP A 158 -5.65 -0.69 17.55
C ASP A 158 -6.75 -1.22 16.64
N GLU A 159 -7.91 -0.55 16.60
CA GLU A 159 -8.99 -0.84 15.66
C GLU A 159 -8.54 -0.69 14.19
N ASP A 160 -7.86 0.40 13.86
CA ASP A 160 -7.36 0.65 12.50
C ASP A 160 -6.25 -0.35 12.11
N LYS A 161 -5.42 -0.77 13.08
CA LYS A 161 -4.41 -1.84 12.87
C LYS A 161 -5.08 -3.18 12.59
N VAL A 162 -6.07 -3.57 13.41
CA VAL A 162 -6.83 -4.82 13.22
C VAL A 162 -7.48 -4.82 11.84
N LEU A 163 -8.19 -3.75 11.48
CA LEU A 163 -8.80 -3.63 10.15
C LEU A 163 -7.75 -3.76 9.03
N THR A 164 -6.64 -3.03 9.12
CA THR A 164 -5.64 -2.99 8.05
C THR A 164 -4.94 -4.34 7.88
N LEU A 165 -4.54 -4.98 8.98
CA LEU A 165 -3.75 -6.21 8.94
C LEU A 165 -4.63 -7.44 8.72
N VAL A 166 -5.73 -7.57 9.49
CA VAL A 166 -6.56 -8.78 9.50
C VAL A 166 -7.47 -8.86 8.27
N SER A 167 -7.77 -7.75 7.59
CA SER A 167 -8.50 -7.78 6.32
C SER A 167 -7.66 -8.19 5.11
N TYR A 168 -6.37 -8.50 5.28
CA TYR A 168 -5.49 -8.87 4.17
C TYR A 168 -5.91 -10.22 3.52
N PRO A 169 -6.03 -10.34 2.17
CA PRO A 169 -6.42 -11.60 1.53
C PRO A 169 -5.52 -12.79 1.85
N HIS A 170 -4.23 -12.55 2.06
CA HIS A 170 -3.24 -13.58 2.43
C HIS A 170 -2.80 -13.41 3.89
N PHE A 171 -3.73 -13.01 4.76
CA PHE A 171 -3.44 -12.74 6.17
C PHE A 171 -2.75 -13.93 6.85
N ASN A 172 -1.69 -13.61 7.59
CA ASN A 172 -0.96 -14.54 8.44
C ASN A 172 -0.85 -13.93 9.84
N PRO A 173 -1.33 -14.62 10.91
CA PRO A 173 -1.30 -14.10 12.27
C PRO A 173 0.13 -13.77 12.77
N HIS A 174 1.16 -14.43 12.23
CA HIS A 174 2.55 -14.11 12.58
C HIS A 174 2.94 -12.67 12.28
N VAL A 175 2.31 -11.99 11.31
CA VAL A 175 2.58 -10.57 11.03
C VAL A 175 2.21 -9.68 12.23
N VAL A 176 1.15 -10.03 12.97
CA VAL A 176 0.74 -9.30 14.18
C VAL A 176 1.76 -9.53 15.30
N GLU A 177 2.22 -10.76 15.45
CA GLU A 177 3.24 -11.18 16.43
C GLU A 177 4.59 -10.50 16.15
N ASP A 178 5.04 -10.52 14.89
CA ASP A 178 6.31 -9.94 14.42
C ASP A 178 6.36 -8.42 14.63
N LEU A 179 5.22 -7.76 14.50
CA LEU A 179 5.09 -6.32 14.79
C LEU A 179 5.01 -6.03 16.30
N GLY A 180 4.87 -7.08 17.13
CA GLY A 180 4.74 -6.98 18.58
C GLY A 180 3.46 -6.29 19.01
N PHE A 181 2.37 -6.47 18.25
CA PHE A 181 1.06 -5.93 18.61
C PHE A 181 0.32 -6.91 19.52
N ASP A 182 0.01 -6.43 20.73
CA ASP A 182 -0.80 -7.14 21.73
C ASP A 182 -2.17 -6.46 21.83
N PHE A 183 -3.13 -6.94 21.03
CA PHE A 183 -4.45 -6.34 20.96
C PHE A 183 -5.28 -6.73 22.18
N LYS A 184 -5.84 -5.73 22.86
CA LYS A 184 -6.85 -5.95 23.90
C LYS A 184 -8.21 -6.18 23.24
N TRP A 185 -8.39 -7.35 22.63
CA TRP A 185 -9.57 -7.69 21.82
C TRP A 185 -10.92 -7.38 22.49
N LYS A 186 -11.03 -7.60 23.81
CA LYS A 186 -12.25 -7.34 24.58
C LYS A 186 -12.60 -5.86 24.75
N SER A 187 -11.65 -4.95 24.53
CA SER A 187 -11.85 -3.50 24.68
C SER A 187 -11.90 -2.73 23.37
N LEU A 188 -11.76 -3.40 22.23
CA LEU A 188 -11.82 -2.74 20.92
C LEU A 188 -13.25 -2.26 20.61
N ASP A 189 -13.35 -1.15 19.89
CA ASP A 189 -14.61 -0.68 19.32
C ASP A 189 -14.98 -1.51 18.07
N TRP A 190 -15.64 -2.64 18.30
CA TRP A 190 -16.02 -3.58 17.24
C TRP A 190 -17.04 -3.03 16.26
N ASP A 191 -17.94 -2.16 16.72
CA ASP A 191 -18.92 -1.53 15.83
C ASP A 191 -18.22 -0.58 14.86
N TYR A 192 -17.19 0.15 15.31
CA TYR A 192 -16.31 0.94 14.45
C TYR A 192 -15.54 0.08 13.45
N ILE A 193 -14.91 -1.01 13.89
CA ILE A 193 -14.13 -1.90 13.01
C ILE A 193 -15.03 -2.47 11.90
N MET A 194 -16.21 -3.01 12.27
CA MET A 194 -17.15 -3.60 11.31
C MET A 194 -17.71 -2.56 10.33
N ASP A 195 -18.01 -1.35 10.81
CA ASP A 195 -18.45 -0.25 9.95
C ASP A 195 -17.40 0.11 8.91
N LEU A 196 -16.15 0.25 9.33
CA LEU A 196 -15.07 0.52 8.41
C LEU A 196 -14.77 -0.65 7.47
N ALA A 197 -14.93 -1.89 7.91
CA ALA A 197 -14.73 -3.05 7.04
C ALA A 197 -15.73 -3.06 5.88
N VAL A 198 -17.01 -2.82 6.16
CA VAL A 198 -18.06 -2.66 5.14
C VAL A 198 -17.75 -1.48 4.22
N LYS A 199 -17.40 -0.32 4.80
CA LYS A 199 -17.06 0.86 4.00
C LYS A 199 -15.76 0.70 3.20
N ASN A 200 -14.96 -0.33 3.46
CA ASN A 200 -13.77 -0.62 2.69
C ASN A 200 -13.92 -1.86 1.81
N ASN A 201 -15.11 -2.47 1.76
CA ASN A 201 -15.41 -3.69 1.01
C ASN A 201 -14.48 -4.86 1.38
N VAL A 202 -14.20 -5.02 2.69
CA VAL A 202 -13.32 -6.06 3.23
C VAL A 202 -13.94 -6.81 4.41
N GLU A 203 -15.25 -6.66 4.62
CA GLU A 203 -15.96 -7.26 5.76
C GLU A 203 -15.91 -8.79 5.74
N LEU A 204 -16.00 -9.43 4.56
CA LEU A 204 -15.93 -10.89 4.48
C LEU A 204 -14.52 -11.41 4.83
N LEU A 205 -13.47 -10.76 4.31
CA LEU A 205 -12.08 -11.07 4.64
C LEU A 205 -11.82 -10.92 6.13
N LEU A 206 -12.23 -9.79 6.71
CA LEU A 206 -12.10 -9.53 8.15
C LEU A 206 -12.80 -10.62 8.96
N CYS A 207 -14.06 -10.93 8.64
CA CYS A 207 -14.83 -11.94 9.36
C CYS A 207 -14.17 -13.31 9.29
N ASN A 208 -13.74 -13.74 8.10
CA ASN A 208 -13.13 -15.05 7.92
C ASN A 208 -11.81 -15.15 8.70
N ASN A 209 -10.93 -14.16 8.58
CA ASN A 209 -9.64 -14.17 9.25
C ASN A 209 -9.77 -14.09 10.78
N LEU A 210 -10.65 -13.24 11.32
CA LEU A 210 -10.92 -13.18 12.75
C LEU A 210 -11.48 -14.50 13.29
N MET A 211 -12.43 -15.11 12.57
CA MET A 211 -13.05 -16.37 12.97
C MET A 211 -12.12 -17.57 12.88
N ILE A 212 -11.13 -17.54 11.98
CA ILE A 212 -10.13 -18.61 11.84
C ILE A 212 -9.04 -18.49 12.90
N TYR A 213 -8.46 -17.30 13.07
CA TYR A 213 -7.24 -17.13 13.85
C TYR A 213 -7.47 -16.64 15.28
N TYR A 214 -8.55 -15.89 15.53
CA TYR A 214 -8.73 -15.17 16.79
C TYR A 214 -10.05 -15.47 17.51
N LYS A 215 -10.87 -16.43 17.05
CA LYS A 215 -12.21 -16.71 17.61
C LYS A 215 -12.23 -16.82 19.14
N ASN A 216 -11.22 -17.43 19.75
CA ASN A 216 -11.15 -17.65 21.20
C ASN A 216 -10.78 -16.39 22.01
N GLU A 217 -10.28 -15.34 21.35
CA GLU A 217 -9.86 -14.09 21.97
C GLU A 217 -10.97 -13.01 21.91
N LEU A 218 -11.96 -13.23 21.05
CA LEU A 218 -13.07 -12.31 20.80
C LEU A 218 -14.17 -12.43 21.87
N PRO A 219 -14.87 -11.33 22.19
CA PRO A 219 -16.12 -11.38 22.95
C PRO A 219 -17.20 -12.23 22.24
N GLU A 220 -18.05 -12.92 23.01
CA GLU A 220 -19.10 -13.79 22.45
C GLU A 220 -20.10 -13.03 21.56
N ASP A 221 -20.49 -11.82 21.95
CA ASP A 221 -21.40 -10.96 21.17
C ASP A 221 -20.77 -10.51 19.84
N VAL A 222 -19.45 -10.34 19.81
CA VAL A 222 -18.69 -10.02 18.60
C VAL A 222 -18.65 -11.23 17.66
N ILE A 223 -18.45 -12.43 18.20
CA ILE A 223 -18.48 -13.68 17.41
C ILE A 223 -19.84 -13.84 16.73
N GLU A 224 -20.95 -13.65 17.46
CA GLU A 224 -22.30 -13.71 16.91
C GLU A 224 -22.51 -12.69 15.79
N LYS A 225 -22.05 -11.44 16.00
CA LYS A 225 -22.09 -10.39 14.96
C LYS A 225 -21.29 -10.78 13.71
N LEU A 226 -20.07 -11.30 13.87
CA LEU A 226 -19.22 -11.73 12.74
C LEU A 226 -19.86 -12.89 11.97
N GLU A 227 -20.43 -13.88 12.65
CA GLU A 227 -21.15 -14.98 12.02
C GLU A 227 -22.35 -14.48 11.22
N ARG A 228 -23.15 -13.56 11.80
CA ARG A 228 -24.28 -12.93 11.11
C ARG A 228 -23.85 -12.15 9.87
N ILE A 229 -22.78 -11.36 9.95
CA ILE A 229 -22.25 -10.60 8.80
C ILE A 229 -21.78 -11.57 7.72
N ARG A 230 -21.02 -12.60 8.08
CA ARG A 230 -20.52 -13.61 7.14
C ARG A 230 -21.66 -14.31 6.41
N ASP A 231 -22.73 -14.69 7.10
CA ASP A 231 -23.90 -15.33 6.49
C ASP A 231 -24.62 -14.40 5.50
N ILE A 232 -24.73 -13.10 5.83
CA ILE A 232 -25.28 -12.10 4.91
C ILE A 232 -24.41 -11.99 3.66
N CYS A 233 -23.08 -11.95 3.82
CA CYS A 233 -22.14 -11.86 2.71
C CYS A 233 -22.22 -13.11 1.81
N ARG A 234 -22.29 -14.31 2.38
CA ARG A 234 -22.45 -15.57 1.64
C ARG A 234 -23.77 -15.62 0.85
N ASN A 235 -24.88 -15.24 1.48
CA ASN A 235 -26.16 -15.16 0.79
C ASN A 235 -26.15 -14.12 -0.36
N LYS A 236 -25.38 -13.02 -0.23
CA LYS A 236 -25.15 -12.10 -1.36
C LYS A 236 -24.32 -12.74 -2.47
N GLN A 237 -23.26 -13.49 -2.13
CA GLN A 237 -22.46 -14.24 -3.09
C GLN A 237 -23.29 -15.27 -3.86
N GLU A 238 -24.13 -16.03 -3.19
CA GLU A 238 -25.03 -17.02 -3.80
C GLU A 238 -25.98 -16.36 -4.81
N LYS A 239 -26.67 -15.28 -4.39
CA LYS A 239 -27.57 -14.52 -5.27
C LYS A 239 -26.86 -13.92 -6.48
N MET A 240 -25.67 -13.36 -6.27
CA MET A 240 -24.84 -12.83 -7.36
C MET A 240 -24.43 -13.95 -8.32
N SER A 241 -24.02 -15.11 -7.80
CA SER A 241 -23.68 -16.29 -8.61
C SER A 241 -24.86 -16.74 -9.47
N GLU A 242 -26.06 -16.86 -8.88
CA GLU A 242 -27.27 -17.24 -9.62
C GLU A 242 -27.59 -16.22 -10.71
N ALA A 243 -27.57 -14.92 -10.39
CA ALA A 243 -27.80 -13.85 -11.35
C ALA A 243 -26.78 -13.90 -12.50
N LEU A 244 -25.49 -14.02 -12.21
CA LEU A 244 -24.44 -14.08 -13.23
C LEU A 244 -24.53 -15.32 -14.11
N LYS A 245 -24.92 -16.48 -13.57
CA LYS A 245 -25.18 -17.70 -14.36
C LYS A 245 -26.31 -17.47 -15.35
N LEU A 246 -27.43 -16.93 -14.88
CA LEU A 246 -28.59 -16.63 -15.72
C LEU A 246 -28.25 -15.62 -16.81
N VAL A 247 -27.56 -14.53 -16.45
CA VAL A 247 -27.17 -13.46 -17.39
C VAL A 247 -26.18 -14.00 -18.42
N HIS A 248 -25.18 -14.78 -18.01
CA HIS A 248 -24.24 -15.42 -18.92
C HIS A 248 -24.96 -16.28 -19.96
N SER A 249 -25.86 -17.17 -19.52
CA SER A 249 -26.62 -18.03 -20.44
C SER A 249 -27.49 -17.23 -21.41
N ALA A 250 -28.19 -16.20 -20.93
CA ALA A 250 -29.06 -15.39 -21.78
C ALA A 250 -28.28 -14.57 -22.81
N PHE A 251 -27.13 -13.99 -22.42
CA PHE A 251 -26.30 -13.20 -23.32
C PHE A 251 -25.59 -14.08 -24.36
N GLU A 252 -25.13 -15.27 -23.98
CA GLU A 252 -24.57 -16.25 -24.94
C GLU A 252 -25.61 -16.69 -25.97
N GLU A 253 -26.85 -17.01 -25.55
CA GLU A 253 -27.95 -17.39 -26.46
C GLU A 253 -28.22 -16.29 -27.51
N LYS A 254 -28.12 -15.03 -27.09
CA LYS A 254 -28.36 -13.85 -27.93
C LYS A 254 -27.10 -13.33 -28.63
N SER A 255 -25.96 -13.99 -28.45
CA SER A 255 -24.65 -13.54 -28.97
C SER A 255 -24.30 -12.10 -28.56
N ILE A 256 -24.72 -11.68 -27.36
CA ILE A 256 -24.42 -10.37 -26.79
C ILE A 256 -23.04 -10.42 -26.15
N GLU A 257 -22.13 -9.62 -26.69
CA GLU A 257 -20.80 -9.49 -26.11
C GLU A 257 -20.82 -8.60 -24.87
N TYR A 258 -20.30 -9.10 -23.77
CA TYR A 258 -20.28 -8.37 -22.50
C TYR A 258 -19.01 -8.62 -21.70
N VAL A 259 -18.80 -7.79 -20.68
CA VAL A 259 -17.75 -7.96 -19.68
C VAL A 259 -18.19 -7.38 -18.33
N ILE A 260 -17.89 -8.06 -17.22
CA ILE A 260 -18.17 -7.60 -15.86
C ILE A 260 -16.95 -6.84 -15.32
N MET A 261 -17.13 -5.57 -14.98
CA MET A 261 -16.08 -4.66 -14.52
C MET A 261 -16.19 -4.43 -13.01
N LYS A 262 -15.07 -4.08 -12.36
CA LYS A 262 -14.91 -3.60 -10.97
C LYS A 262 -15.51 -4.43 -9.82
N SER A 263 -16.29 -5.47 -10.09
CA SER A 263 -17.12 -6.15 -9.09
C SER A 263 -16.58 -7.50 -8.63
N LEU A 264 -15.54 -8.03 -9.27
CA LEU A 264 -15.09 -9.42 -9.04
C LEU A 264 -13.59 -9.46 -8.72
N PRO A 265 -13.14 -9.10 -7.50
CA PRO A 265 -11.75 -9.24 -7.11
C PRO A 265 -11.28 -10.71 -7.13
N PRO A 266 -9.96 -10.97 -7.27
CA PRO A 266 -9.37 -12.32 -7.28
C PRO A 266 -9.17 -12.92 -5.87
N PHE A 267 -10.03 -12.58 -4.91
CA PHE A 267 -10.02 -13.05 -3.53
C PHE A 267 -11.46 -13.12 -2.98
N GLU A 268 -11.68 -13.63 -1.77
CA GLU A 268 -13.04 -13.67 -1.19
C GLU A 268 -13.58 -12.27 -0.86
N PHE A 269 -14.79 -11.96 -1.33
CA PHE A 269 -15.37 -10.62 -1.19
C PHE A 269 -16.89 -10.66 -1.07
N THR A 270 -17.47 -9.57 -0.58
CA THR A 270 -18.92 -9.37 -0.60
C THR A 270 -19.31 -8.64 -1.89
N PRO A 271 -20.10 -9.24 -2.80
CA PRO A 271 -20.61 -8.51 -3.95
C PRO A 271 -21.63 -7.46 -3.48
N VAL A 272 -21.52 -6.27 -4.07
CA VAL A 272 -22.51 -5.19 -3.90
C VAL A 272 -23.40 -5.19 -5.13
N ASP A 273 -22.80 -4.92 -6.27
CA ASP A 273 -23.37 -4.82 -7.61
C ASP A 273 -22.41 -5.46 -8.64
N ALA A 274 -22.92 -5.75 -9.83
CA ALA A 274 -22.12 -6.17 -10.98
C ALA A 274 -22.25 -5.14 -12.11
N ASP A 275 -21.19 -4.38 -12.37
CA ASP A 275 -21.16 -3.47 -13.51
C ASP A 275 -20.84 -4.23 -14.78
N MET A 276 -21.72 -4.12 -15.78
CA MET A 276 -21.58 -4.81 -17.05
C MET A 276 -21.40 -3.81 -18.18
N LEU A 277 -20.37 -4.00 -18.99
CA LEU A 277 -20.18 -3.28 -20.24
C LEU A 277 -20.61 -4.18 -21.41
N VAL A 278 -21.46 -3.64 -22.28
CA VAL A 278 -21.89 -4.26 -23.55
C VAL A 278 -21.58 -3.34 -24.72
N LYS A 279 -21.63 -3.85 -25.95
CA LYS A 279 -21.55 -3.00 -27.14
C LYS A 279 -22.76 -2.09 -27.21
N GLY A 280 -22.58 -0.85 -27.67
CA GLY A 280 -23.71 0.09 -27.77
C GLY A 280 -24.90 -0.39 -28.58
N LYS A 281 -24.66 -1.09 -29.70
CA LYS A 281 -25.72 -1.68 -30.53
C LYS A 281 -26.54 -2.79 -29.84
N ASP A 282 -26.00 -3.40 -28.79
CA ASP A 282 -26.61 -4.54 -28.09
C ASP A 282 -27.27 -4.09 -26.77
N PHE A 283 -27.17 -2.80 -26.40
CA PHE A 283 -27.63 -2.28 -25.12
C PHE A 283 -29.13 -2.42 -24.88
N GLU A 284 -29.97 -2.07 -25.87
CA GLU A 284 -31.43 -2.14 -25.73
C GLU A 284 -31.90 -3.60 -25.51
N GLU A 285 -31.36 -4.54 -26.28
CA GLU A 285 -31.68 -5.96 -26.15
C GLU A 285 -31.15 -6.53 -24.82
N ALA A 286 -29.91 -6.19 -24.42
CA ALA A 286 -29.36 -6.58 -23.13
C ALA A 286 -30.20 -6.07 -21.96
N SER A 287 -30.62 -4.80 -22.00
CA SER A 287 -31.48 -4.18 -20.98
C SER A 287 -32.84 -4.87 -20.89
N LYS A 288 -33.44 -5.18 -22.05
CA LYS A 288 -34.70 -5.91 -22.13
C LYS A 288 -34.59 -7.30 -21.50
N ILE A 289 -33.54 -8.06 -21.84
CA ILE A 289 -33.28 -9.39 -21.27
C ILE A 289 -33.17 -9.31 -19.74
N LEU A 290 -32.35 -8.40 -19.21
CA LEU A 290 -32.17 -8.24 -17.76
C LEU A 290 -33.50 -7.93 -17.05
N LYS A 291 -34.34 -7.08 -17.66
CA LYS A 291 -35.67 -6.73 -17.15
C LYS A 291 -36.64 -7.91 -17.16
N GLU A 292 -36.66 -8.68 -18.25
CA GLU A 292 -37.52 -9.87 -18.39
C GLU A 292 -37.13 -10.97 -17.39
N MET A 293 -35.84 -11.09 -17.07
CA MET A 293 -35.33 -12.04 -16.08
C MET A 293 -35.63 -11.64 -14.62
N GLY A 294 -36.16 -10.43 -14.39
CA GLY A 294 -36.37 -9.90 -13.04
C GLY A 294 -35.06 -9.67 -12.28
N VAL A 295 -33.92 -9.60 -12.97
CA VAL A 295 -32.66 -9.16 -12.38
C VAL A 295 -32.84 -7.68 -12.06
N THR A 296 -33.04 -7.38 -10.77
CA THR A 296 -33.25 -6.00 -10.33
C THR A 296 -32.02 -5.17 -10.66
N THR A 297 -32.22 -3.91 -11.06
CA THR A 297 -31.15 -2.93 -11.30
C THR A 297 -30.20 -2.80 -10.10
N ASP A 298 -30.68 -3.13 -8.89
CA ASP A 298 -29.86 -3.12 -7.67
C ASP A 298 -28.73 -4.18 -7.65
N LEU A 299 -28.75 -5.18 -8.54
CA LEU A 299 -27.73 -6.24 -8.60
C LEU A 299 -26.81 -6.11 -9.82
N VAL A 300 -27.32 -5.57 -10.93
CA VAL A 300 -26.60 -5.50 -12.20
C VAL A 300 -26.84 -4.13 -12.82
N ASP A 301 -25.76 -3.37 -13.00
CA ASP A 301 -25.75 -2.09 -13.69
C ASP A 301 -25.20 -2.26 -15.11
N LEU A 302 -25.96 -1.80 -16.11
CA LEU A 302 -25.60 -1.95 -17.53
C LEU A 302 -25.05 -0.64 -18.10
N TYR A 303 -23.88 -0.71 -18.72
CA TYR A 303 -23.17 0.42 -19.35
C TYR A 303 -22.91 0.15 -20.83
N TYR A 304 -22.88 1.22 -21.63
CA TYR A 304 -22.50 1.19 -23.04
C TYR A 304 -21.97 2.56 -23.49
N THR A 305 -21.21 2.60 -24.58
CA THR A 305 -20.82 3.87 -25.21
C THR A 305 -21.60 4.11 -26.50
N ASP A 306 -22.44 5.14 -26.46
CA ASP A 306 -23.02 5.76 -27.66
C ASP A 306 -22.17 6.97 -28.08
N PRO A 307 -21.60 6.97 -29.29
CA PRO A 307 -20.88 8.13 -29.79
C PRO A 307 -21.76 9.37 -30.00
N GLU A 308 -23.09 9.24 -30.17
CA GLU A 308 -23.98 10.33 -30.58
C GLU A 308 -24.90 10.89 -29.47
N SER A 309 -25.13 10.19 -28.35
CA SER A 309 -25.97 10.73 -27.26
C SER A 309 -25.18 11.50 -26.20
N GLU A 310 -25.70 12.68 -25.85
CA GLU A 310 -25.27 13.52 -24.71
C GLU A 310 -25.76 12.99 -23.35
N VAL A 311 -26.56 11.92 -23.33
CA VAL A 311 -27.03 11.29 -22.09
C VAL A 311 -25.98 10.28 -21.64
N LEU A 312 -25.28 10.64 -20.56
CA LEU A 312 -24.14 9.92 -20.00
C LEU A 312 -24.52 8.52 -19.47
N THR A 313 -24.42 7.49 -20.31
CA THR A 313 -24.21 6.08 -19.92
C THR A 313 -22.78 5.60 -20.23
N LYS A 314 -21.89 6.54 -20.56
CA LYS A 314 -20.46 6.30 -20.77
C LYS A 314 -19.78 6.06 -19.42
N PRO A 315 -18.84 5.10 -19.30
CA PRO A 315 -17.75 5.21 -18.33
C PRO A 315 -16.90 6.41 -18.75
N SER A 316 -17.39 7.60 -18.40
CA SER A 316 -16.74 8.87 -18.71
C SER A 316 -16.45 9.59 -17.42
N TRP A 317 -15.22 10.02 -17.30
CA TRP A 317 -14.71 10.72 -16.14
C TRP A 317 -14.22 12.08 -16.62
N ASN A 318 -14.94 13.14 -16.25
CA ASN A 318 -14.64 14.52 -16.66
C ASN A 318 -14.47 14.70 -18.18
N GLY A 319 -15.38 14.13 -18.98
CA GLY A 319 -15.36 14.25 -20.45
C GLY A 319 -14.32 13.37 -21.14
N ARG A 320 -13.66 12.46 -20.42
CA ARG A 320 -12.77 11.45 -21.00
C ARG A 320 -13.43 10.08 -20.89
N THR A 321 -13.58 9.42 -22.03
CA THR A 321 -14.09 8.05 -22.13
C THR A 321 -12.94 7.07 -22.33
N ILE A 322 -12.95 5.99 -21.56
CA ILE A 322 -12.21 4.79 -21.96
C ILE A 322 -13.02 4.14 -23.10
N GLU A 323 -12.35 3.80 -24.19
CA GLU A 323 -13.01 3.17 -25.33
C GLU A 323 -13.50 1.76 -24.96
N GLU A 324 -14.78 1.46 -25.19
CA GLU A 324 -15.34 0.13 -24.88
C GLU A 324 -14.74 -0.97 -25.75
N GLY A 325 -14.43 -0.65 -27.01
CA GLY A 325 -13.99 -1.59 -28.03
C GLY A 325 -12.74 -2.36 -27.61
N PRO A 326 -11.65 -1.69 -27.20
CA PRO A 326 -10.47 -2.34 -26.64
C PRO A 326 -10.78 -3.27 -25.46
N ILE A 327 -11.58 -2.83 -24.48
CA ILE A 327 -11.93 -3.62 -23.29
C ILE A 327 -12.68 -4.89 -23.70
N LEU A 328 -13.74 -4.76 -24.53
CA LEU A 328 -14.54 -5.89 -24.99
C LEU A 328 -13.74 -6.87 -25.83
N ARG A 329 -12.76 -6.40 -26.63
CA ARG A 329 -11.85 -7.26 -27.42
C ARG A 329 -10.80 -7.96 -26.57
N ARG A 330 -10.39 -7.36 -25.45
CA ARG A 330 -9.38 -7.89 -24.51
C ARG A 330 -10.00 -8.62 -23.31
N ARG A 331 -11.32 -8.80 -23.30
CA ARG A 331 -12.00 -9.57 -22.25
C ARG A 331 -11.50 -11.01 -22.21
N ARG A 332 -11.51 -11.60 -21.03
CA ARG A 332 -11.10 -12.98 -20.78
C ARG A 332 -12.19 -13.72 -20.03
N LYS A 333 -12.34 -15.01 -20.30
CA LYS A 333 -13.15 -15.89 -19.44
C LYS A 333 -12.41 -16.12 -18.13
N ARG A 334 -13.11 -16.00 -17.02
CA ARG A 334 -12.58 -16.28 -15.68
C ARG A 334 -13.62 -17.06 -14.89
N ARG A 335 -13.19 -18.12 -14.22
CA ARG A 335 -13.99 -18.78 -13.19
C ARG A 335 -13.86 -18.01 -11.90
N VAL A 336 -14.98 -17.61 -11.33
CA VAL A 336 -15.05 -16.82 -10.10
C VAL A 336 -15.78 -17.64 -9.06
N LYS A 337 -15.15 -17.78 -7.90
CA LYS A 337 -15.75 -18.43 -6.74
C LYS A 337 -16.59 -17.41 -5.97
N LEU A 338 -17.87 -17.69 -5.79
CA LEU A 338 -18.85 -16.86 -5.09
C LEU A 338 -19.55 -17.76 -4.06
N GLY A 339 -19.05 -17.73 -2.83
CA GLY A 339 -19.45 -18.69 -1.78
C GLY A 339 -19.03 -20.10 -2.18
N ASP A 340 -19.97 -21.05 -2.13
CA ASP A 340 -19.75 -22.44 -2.54
C ASP A 340 -19.99 -22.67 -4.05
N ASN A 341 -20.35 -21.62 -4.79
CA ASN A 341 -20.58 -21.68 -6.23
C ASN A 341 -19.36 -21.22 -7.03
N GLU A 342 -19.16 -21.82 -8.20
CA GLU A 342 -18.32 -21.26 -9.25
C GLU A 342 -19.17 -20.79 -10.42
N VAL A 343 -18.82 -19.64 -10.99
CA VAL A 343 -19.43 -19.09 -12.21
C VAL A 343 -18.34 -18.73 -13.21
N GLU A 344 -18.53 -19.09 -14.47
CA GLU A 344 -17.68 -18.64 -15.58
C GLU A 344 -18.29 -17.37 -16.17
N VAL A 345 -17.51 -16.28 -16.19
CA VAL A 345 -17.94 -14.98 -16.71
C VAL A 345 -16.82 -14.34 -17.51
N PHE A 346 -17.16 -13.35 -18.33
CA PHE A 346 -16.16 -12.49 -18.96
C PHE A 346 -15.80 -11.32 -18.05
N VAL A 347 -14.49 -11.12 -17.84
CA VAL A 347 -13.91 -9.96 -17.13
C VAL A 347 -12.88 -9.26 -18.03
N PRO A 348 -12.50 -8.00 -17.77
CA PRO A 348 -11.50 -7.32 -18.58
C PRO A 348 -10.12 -7.97 -18.47
N SER A 349 -9.16 -7.51 -19.29
CA SER A 349 -7.76 -7.87 -19.04
C SER A 349 -7.30 -7.25 -17.71
N PRO A 350 -6.27 -7.82 -17.05
CA PRO A 350 -5.75 -7.26 -15.80
C PRO A 350 -5.37 -5.77 -15.91
N GLU A 351 -4.80 -5.34 -17.05
CA GLU A 351 -4.49 -3.94 -17.32
C GLU A 351 -5.74 -3.06 -17.37
N ASP A 352 -6.78 -3.52 -18.06
CA ASP A 352 -8.05 -2.78 -18.16
C ASP A 352 -8.71 -2.69 -16.78
N GLU A 353 -8.71 -3.76 -15.98
CA GLU A 353 -9.23 -3.76 -14.60
C GLU A 353 -8.47 -2.74 -13.72
N ILE A 354 -7.14 -2.68 -13.79
CA ILE A 354 -6.32 -1.71 -13.04
C ILE A 354 -6.65 -0.27 -13.45
N VAL A 355 -6.81 0.00 -14.75
CA VAL A 355 -7.16 1.34 -15.26
C VAL A 355 -8.56 1.73 -14.80
N ILE A 356 -9.54 0.84 -14.89
CA ILE A 356 -10.92 1.06 -14.47
C ILE A 356 -10.98 1.36 -12.97
N LEU A 357 -10.36 0.53 -12.12
CA LEU A 357 -10.32 0.73 -10.67
C LEU A 357 -9.62 2.04 -10.29
N SER A 358 -8.52 2.37 -10.97
CA SER A 358 -7.80 3.62 -10.73
C SER A 358 -8.60 4.85 -11.14
N ALA A 359 -9.30 4.80 -12.28
CA ALA A 359 -10.19 5.87 -12.73
C ALA A 359 -11.36 6.05 -11.75
N HIS A 360 -11.96 4.95 -11.28
CA HIS A 360 -13.01 4.95 -10.26
C HIS A 360 -12.55 5.63 -8.96
N SER A 361 -11.40 5.20 -8.43
CA SER A 361 -10.78 5.79 -7.24
C SER A 361 -10.48 7.29 -7.41
N LEU A 362 -9.89 7.71 -8.55
CA LEU A 362 -9.46 9.10 -8.74
C LEU A 362 -10.63 10.06 -9.02
N PHE A 363 -11.58 9.64 -9.86
CA PHE A 363 -12.54 10.56 -10.44
C PHE A 363 -13.93 10.47 -9.80
N GLN A 364 -14.37 9.27 -9.41
CA GLN A 364 -15.70 9.07 -8.82
C GLN A 364 -15.65 9.27 -7.30
N HIS A 365 -14.77 8.55 -6.60
CA HIS A 365 -14.72 8.58 -5.14
C HIS A 365 -13.72 9.58 -4.58
N GLN A 366 -12.63 9.83 -5.31
CA GLN A 366 -11.48 10.61 -4.84
C GLN A 366 -10.83 10.03 -3.56
N TYR A 367 -10.95 8.71 -3.40
CA TYR A 367 -10.24 7.89 -2.43
C TYR A 367 -10.17 6.47 -2.97
N THR A 368 -9.30 5.65 -2.39
CA THR A 368 -9.19 4.23 -2.67
C THR A 368 -9.53 3.47 -1.41
N THR A 369 -10.50 2.57 -1.48
CA THR A 369 -10.86 1.64 -0.41
C THR A 369 -9.77 0.60 -0.18
N LEU A 370 -9.78 -0.05 1.00
CA LEU A 370 -8.86 -1.16 1.26
C LEU A 370 -9.10 -2.33 0.28
N GLY A 371 -10.36 -2.63 -0.07
CA GLY A 371 -10.71 -3.63 -1.06
C GLY A 371 -10.17 -3.32 -2.46
N GLU A 372 -10.27 -2.06 -2.92
CA GLU A 372 -9.67 -1.65 -4.20
C GLU A 372 -8.14 -1.72 -4.17
N LEU A 373 -7.49 -1.38 -3.05
CA LEU A 373 -6.05 -1.57 -2.88
C LEU A 373 -5.68 -3.04 -3.09
N PHE A 374 -6.33 -3.95 -2.38
CA PHE A 374 -6.08 -5.39 -2.53
C PHE A 374 -6.38 -5.88 -3.94
N TYR A 375 -7.44 -5.40 -4.58
CA TYR A 375 -7.81 -5.80 -5.93
C TYR A 375 -6.70 -5.43 -6.92
N ILE A 376 -6.25 -4.18 -6.93
CA ILE A 376 -5.18 -3.74 -7.83
C ILE A 376 -3.89 -4.54 -7.56
N MET A 377 -3.52 -4.74 -6.29
CA MET A 377 -2.28 -5.45 -5.95
C MET A 377 -2.32 -6.92 -6.33
N GLU A 378 -3.45 -7.62 -6.12
CA GLU A 378 -3.60 -9.01 -6.55
C GLU A 378 -3.63 -9.16 -8.07
N LEU A 379 -4.18 -8.19 -8.81
CA LEU A 379 -4.07 -8.19 -10.27
C LEU A 379 -2.60 -8.07 -10.71
N MET A 380 -1.83 -7.20 -10.06
CA MET A 380 -0.42 -7.01 -10.39
C MET A 380 0.45 -8.20 -9.99
N LYS A 381 0.19 -8.81 -8.83
CA LYS A 381 0.93 -9.98 -8.34
C LYS A 381 0.73 -11.21 -9.21
N ASN A 382 -0.50 -11.41 -9.70
CA ASN A 382 -0.88 -12.63 -10.41
C ASN A 382 -0.74 -12.54 -11.94
N ASN A 383 -0.32 -11.39 -12.49
CA ASN A 383 -0.28 -11.18 -13.93
C ASN A 383 0.97 -10.38 -14.35
N ASN A 384 1.47 -10.65 -15.56
CA ASN A 384 2.52 -9.82 -16.16
C ASN A 384 1.89 -8.60 -16.84
N ILE A 385 1.93 -7.44 -16.17
CA ILE A 385 1.21 -6.23 -16.57
C ILE A 385 1.92 -5.47 -17.70
N ASP A 386 1.24 -5.24 -18.82
CA ASP A 386 1.73 -4.34 -19.88
C ASP A 386 1.50 -2.85 -19.53
N PHE A 387 2.50 -2.25 -18.89
CA PHE A 387 2.47 -0.82 -18.55
C PHE A 387 2.45 0.11 -19.76
N ARG A 388 2.95 -0.30 -20.93
CA ARG A 388 2.89 0.55 -22.14
C ARG A 388 1.45 0.69 -22.61
N TYR A 389 0.69 -0.41 -22.55
CA TYR A 389 -0.73 -0.36 -22.80
C TYR A 389 -1.46 0.52 -21.78
N ILE A 390 -1.20 0.35 -20.48
CA ILE A 390 -1.78 1.21 -19.43
C ILE A 390 -1.45 2.70 -19.68
N ASP A 391 -0.21 3.02 -20.03
CA ASP A 391 0.21 4.40 -20.35
C ASP A 391 -0.59 4.96 -21.54
N SER A 392 -0.90 4.13 -22.54
CA SER A 392 -1.74 4.53 -23.68
C SER A 392 -3.20 4.81 -23.27
N GLN A 393 -3.77 4.01 -22.37
CA GLN A 393 -5.16 4.16 -21.89
C GLN A 393 -5.29 5.34 -20.90
N THR A 394 -4.23 5.66 -20.18
CA THR A 394 -4.21 6.73 -19.19
C THR A 394 -3.76 8.08 -19.78
N LYS A 395 -3.72 8.21 -21.11
CA LYS A 395 -3.29 9.44 -21.79
C LYS A 395 -4.09 10.66 -21.29
N GLY A 396 -3.35 11.68 -20.85
CA GLY A 396 -3.91 12.91 -20.28
C GLY A 396 -4.11 12.89 -18.76
N TRP A 397 -4.03 11.73 -18.10
CA TRP A 397 -4.05 11.61 -16.62
C TRP A 397 -2.99 10.62 -16.09
N ASN A 398 -2.02 10.25 -16.93
CA ASN A 398 -0.96 9.29 -16.62
C ASN A 398 -0.18 9.66 -15.36
N ASP A 399 0.13 10.94 -15.14
CA ASP A 399 0.83 11.38 -13.93
C ASP A 399 0.01 11.10 -12.65
N SER A 400 -1.30 11.34 -12.70
CA SER A 400 -2.20 11.06 -11.56
C SER A 400 -2.36 9.55 -11.34
N PHE A 401 -2.45 8.78 -12.43
CA PHE A 401 -2.46 7.31 -12.37
C PHE A 401 -1.18 6.77 -11.73
N ARG A 402 0.00 7.18 -12.23
CA ARG A 402 1.30 6.74 -11.71
C ARG A 402 1.52 7.16 -10.26
N PHE A 403 1.06 8.36 -9.89
CA PHE A 403 1.09 8.81 -8.51
C PHE A 403 0.20 7.95 -7.59
N LEU A 404 -1.04 7.68 -7.99
CA LEU A 404 -1.92 6.76 -7.27
C LEU A 404 -1.27 5.38 -7.13
N LEU A 405 -0.87 4.77 -8.25
CA LEU A 405 -0.36 3.42 -8.27
C LEU A 405 0.92 3.28 -7.44
N SER A 406 1.88 4.20 -7.58
CA SER A 406 3.09 4.21 -6.75
C SER A 406 2.77 4.35 -5.26
N THR A 407 1.74 5.13 -4.91
CA THR A 407 1.28 5.25 -3.53
C THR A 407 0.67 3.94 -3.01
N LEU A 408 -0.19 3.30 -3.80
CA LEU A 408 -0.83 2.03 -3.42
C LEU A 408 0.22 0.94 -3.21
N VAL A 409 1.20 0.84 -4.11
CA VAL A 409 2.30 -0.13 -4.02
C VAL A 409 3.16 0.13 -2.79
N GLN A 410 3.54 1.38 -2.54
CA GLN A 410 4.33 1.72 -1.35
C GLN A 410 3.59 1.37 -0.06
N ARG A 411 2.28 1.62 0.01
CA ARG A 411 1.46 1.26 1.17
C ARG A 411 1.31 -0.25 1.32
N TYR A 412 1.04 -0.94 0.23
CA TYR A 412 0.91 -2.39 0.24
C TYR A 412 2.20 -3.04 0.72
N PHE A 413 3.32 -2.61 0.15
CA PHE A 413 4.64 -3.04 0.59
C PHE A 413 4.89 -2.72 2.06
N LEU A 414 4.59 -1.48 2.47
CA LEU A 414 4.78 -1.05 3.85
C LEU A 414 4.00 -1.96 4.79
N PHE A 415 2.71 -2.22 4.56
CA PHE A 415 1.87 -2.95 5.51
C PHE A 415 1.96 -4.48 5.42
N TYR A 416 2.23 -5.04 4.24
CA TYR A 416 2.10 -6.49 4.00
C TYR A 416 3.41 -7.18 3.63
N ASN A 417 4.52 -6.43 3.50
CA ASN A 417 5.85 -6.96 3.20
C ASN A 417 5.96 -7.74 1.88
N GLU A 418 5.01 -7.55 0.98
CA GLU A 418 5.01 -8.24 -0.30
C GLU A 418 5.57 -7.33 -1.39
N PHE A 419 6.66 -7.79 -2.00
CA PHE A 419 7.30 -7.08 -3.10
C PHE A 419 6.53 -7.35 -4.39
N CYS A 420 5.85 -6.32 -4.91
CA CYS A 420 5.52 -6.27 -6.32
C CYS A 420 6.66 -5.54 -7.04
N VAL A 421 7.52 -6.28 -7.74
CA VAL A 421 8.50 -5.65 -8.64
C VAL A 421 7.72 -5.05 -9.80
N ILE A 422 7.77 -3.73 -9.94
CA ILE A 422 7.11 -3.04 -11.05
C ILE A 422 8.17 -2.43 -11.94
N ASP A 423 8.44 -3.11 -13.05
CA ASP A 423 9.26 -2.55 -14.11
C ASP A 423 8.62 -1.28 -14.66
N GLY A 424 9.37 -0.17 -14.65
CA GLY A 424 8.95 1.10 -15.24
C GLY A 424 8.33 2.13 -14.28
N ILE A 425 7.97 1.76 -13.04
CA ILE A 425 7.57 2.74 -12.02
C ILE A 425 8.77 3.04 -11.13
N LYS A 426 9.45 4.15 -11.41
CA LYS A 426 10.36 4.75 -10.42
C LYS A 426 9.48 5.23 -9.26
N CYS A 427 9.59 4.63 -8.09
CA CYS A 427 8.91 5.10 -6.88
C CYS A 427 9.42 6.51 -6.54
N VAL A 428 8.71 7.54 -7.00
CA VAL A 428 9.05 8.93 -6.70
C VAL A 428 8.16 9.37 -5.55
N ASN A 429 8.79 9.63 -4.40
CA ASN A 429 8.26 10.35 -3.24
C ASN A 429 7.43 9.50 -2.24
N ILE A 430 8.07 9.15 -1.11
CA ILE A 430 7.44 8.51 0.04
C ILE A 430 6.88 9.62 0.94
N ASN A 431 5.63 10.05 0.68
CA ASN A 431 4.87 10.80 1.69
C ASN A 431 3.99 9.79 2.43
N SER A 432 4.53 9.27 3.53
CA SER A 432 4.01 8.17 4.33
C SER A 432 2.92 8.55 5.32
N LYS A 433 2.41 9.80 5.28
CA LYS A 433 1.14 10.11 5.96
C LYS A 433 0.07 9.12 5.48
N PRO A 434 -1.08 8.96 6.17
CA PRO A 434 -2.26 8.43 5.51
C PRO A 434 -2.53 9.33 4.31
N VAL A 435 -2.04 8.91 3.14
CA VAL A 435 -2.40 9.44 1.85
C VAL A 435 -3.92 9.48 1.76
N ARG A 436 -4.42 10.65 2.09
CA ARG A 436 -5.62 11.18 1.49
C ARG A 436 -5.22 11.46 0.06
N ILE A 437 -5.29 10.45 -0.81
CA ILE A 437 -5.12 10.65 -2.26
C ILE A 437 -6.39 11.36 -2.71
N HIS A 438 -6.49 12.65 -2.43
CA HIS A 438 -7.37 13.50 -3.19
C HIS A 438 -6.53 14.02 -4.34
N PRO A 439 -6.73 13.56 -5.59
CA PRO A 439 -6.35 14.40 -6.70
C PRO A 439 -7.00 15.76 -6.44
N LEU A 440 -6.21 16.83 -6.50
CA LEU A 440 -6.80 18.13 -6.73
C LEU A 440 -7.74 17.93 -7.91
N ARG A 441 -9.05 18.07 -7.71
CA ARG A 441 -9.94 18.38 -8.84
C ARG A 441 -9.26 19.57 -9.52
N TYR A 442 -8.73 19.38 -10.73
CA TYR A 442 -8.72 20.46 -11.71
C TYR A 442 -10.16 20.68 -12.15
N GLY A 443 -11.03 21.02 -11.18
CA GLY A 443 -12.26 21.70 -11.47
C GLY A 443 -11.83 23.12 -11.78
N ASN A 444 -12.16 23.61 -12.97
CA ASN A 444 -11.96 25.02 -13.30
C ASN A 444 -12.84 25.95 -12.44
N SER A 445 -13.65 25.40 -11.51
CA SER A 445 -14.58 26.13 -10.68
C SER A 445 -14.17 26.14 -9.21
N MET A 446 -14.35 27.29 -8.56
CA MET A 446 -14.16 27.49 -7.11
C MET A 446 -15.06 26.53 -6.28
N ARG A 447 -16.20 26.10 -6.84
CA ARG A 447 -17.16 25.21 -6.18
C ARG A 447 -16.58 23.83 -5.91
N ASP A 448 -15.84 23.28 -6.87
CA ASP A 448 -15.18 21.99 -6.76
C ASP A 448 -14.13 21.94 -5.65
N ILE A 449 -13.41 23.05 -5.46
CA ILE A 449 -12.42 23.21 -4.40
C ILE A 449 -13.12 23.23 -3.04
N ILE A 450 -14.23 23.97 -2.92
CA ILE A 450 -15.02 24.06 -1.68
C ILE A 450 -15.60 22.70 -1.29
N ASP A 451 -16.20 21.98 -2.23
CA ASP A 451 -16.78 20.66 -1.96
C ASP A 451 -15.72 19.66 -1.47
N ASN A 452 -14.53 19.67 -2.09
CA ASN A 452 -13.40 18.85 -1.63
C ASN A 452 -12.92 19.21 -0.21
N VAL A 453 -12.89 20.50 0.13
CA VAL A 453 -12.55 20.95 1.50
C VAL A 453 -13.63 20.49 2.48
N LEU A 454 -14.90 20.57 2.12
CA LEU A 454 -16.01 20.12 2.97
C LEU A 454 -15.99 18.60 3.17
N ILE A 455 -15.71 17.81 2.14
CA ILE A 455 -15.53 16.35 2.25
C ILE A 455 -14.39 16.03 3.23
N ARG A 456 -13.24 16.71 3.11
CA ARG A 456 -12.11 16.55 4.04
C ARG A 456 -12.47 16.89 5.48
N ILE A 457 -13.24 17.96 5.69
CA ILE A 457 -13.69 18.37 7.03
C ILE A 457 -14.68 17.35 7.59
N ARG A 458 -15.63 16.86 6.79
CA ARG A 458 -16.59 15.83 7.21
C ARG A 458 -15.88 14.54 7.58
N TYR A 459 -14.99 14.02 6.74
CA TYR A 459 -14.22 12.81 7.08
C TYR A 459 -13.36 13.02 8.33
N LYS A 460 -12.66 14.16 8.45
CA LYS A 460 -11.82 14.44 9.63
C LYS A 460 -12.65 14.58 10.92
N ARG A 461 -13.87 15.09 10.84
CA ARG A 461 -14.75 15.29 12.01
C ARG A 461 -15.59 14.06 12.35
N ARG A 462 -16.05 13.30 11.36
CA ARG A 462 -17.07 12.27 11.51
C ARG A 462 -16.62 10.87 11.10
N ARG A 463 -15.45 10.74 10.46
CA ARG A 463 -14.96 9.49 9.83
C ARG A 463 -15.96 8.85 8.85
N GLU A 464 -16.87 9.66 8.30
CA GLU A 464 -17.85 9.21 7.30
C GLU A 464 -17.22 9.18 5.90
N LEU A 465 -17.23 8.01 5.26
CA LEU A 465 -16.95 7.89 3.83
C LEU A 465 -18.22 8.28 3.04
N PRO A 466 -18.11 9.15 2.02
CA PRO A 466 -19.27 9.80 1.42
C PRO A 466 -20.23 8.88 0.66
N TYR A 467 -19.82 7.66 0.30
CA TYR A 467 -20.57 6.81 -0.64
C TYR A 467 -20.88 5.40 -0.14
N ASN A 468 -20.49 5.04 1.09
CA ASN A 468 -20.64 3.66 1.56
C ASN A 468 -21.66 3.55 2.69
N SER A 469 -22.52 2.54 2.61
CA SER A 469 -23.50 2.21 3.63
C SER A 469 -22.81 1.79 4.93
N ASN A 470 -23.44 2.05 6.07
CA ASN A 470 -22.98 1.53 7.36
C ASN A 470 -23.46 0.08 7.53
N TRP A 471 -22.79 -0.69 8.39
CA TRP A 471 -23.18 -2.09 8.65
C TRP A 471 -24.57 -2.20 9.31
N GLY A 472 -25.00 -1.18 10.06
CA GLY A 472 -26.36 -1.11 10.60
C GLY A 472 -27.44 -1.18 9.52
N ASN A 473 -27.20 -0.55 8.36
CA ASN A 473 -28.10 -0.63 7.21
C ASN A 473 -28.16 -2.06 6.65
N ILE A 474 -27.02 -2.79 6.64
CA ILE A 474 -26.97 -4.19 6.19
C ILE A 474 -27.86 -5.07 7.07
N LEU A 475 -27.86 -4.86 8.39
CA LEU A 475 -28.72 -5.62 9.29
C LEU A 475 -30.20 -5.28 9.14
N SER A 476 -30.51 -4.00 8.94
CA SER A 476 -31.90 -3.53 8.83
C SER A 476 -32.63 -4.04 7.57
N TYR A 477 -31.89 -4.50 6.55
CA TYR A 477 -32.46 -5.02 5.31
C TYR A 477 -33.26 -6.32 5.49
N LYS A 478 -33.07 -7.06 6.60
CA LYS A 478 -33.84 -8.27 6.94
C LYS A 478 -35.14 -7.99 7.69
N GLU A 479 -35.32 -6.81 8.29
CA GLU A 479 -36.52 -6.53 9.10
C GLU A 479 -37.63 -5.83 8.30
N LYS A 480 -37.36 -5.42 7.06
CA LYS A 480 -38.30 -4.72 6.18
C LYS A 480 -38.85 -5.56 5.01
N LYS A 481 -38.48 -6.84 4.91
CA LYS A 481 -39.06 -7.84 4.01
C LYS A 481 -39.54 -9.00 4.83
#